data_AF-A0AAW5RY57-F1
#
_entry.id   AF-A0AAW5RY57-F1
#
_cell.length_a   1.000
_cell.length_b   1.000
_cell.length_c   1.000
_cell.angle_alpha   90.00
_cell.angle_beta   90.00
_cell.angle_gamma   90.00
#
_symmetry.space_group_name_H-M   'P 1'
#
loop_
_entity.id
_entity.type
_entity.pdbx_description
1 polymer ?
#
loop_
_entity_poly.entity_id
_entity_poly.type
_entity_poly.pdbx_seq_one_letter_code
_entity_poly.pdbx_strand_id
1 'polypeptide(L)'
;MKQDLKNYYLRLISIFTKVALQISPYLFLRSANIINLEWKEIDFDKKIIIRANKVKAREDFIIPLSQSVLDLLLYVKNFSYSNSKYFFPSNISKSKTMSKNTLNQAIKRLSFGDKILYHGFRATASTFLYEYKNIHKQDSEVIELCLDHRERNKVKAVYNRSLRLDDGRELMQWLSDFIDKLKRDK
;
A
#
# COMPACT_ATOMS: atom_id res chain seq x y z
N MET A 1 23.71 -28.73 4.84
CA MET A 1 24.21 -27.97 3.66
C MET A 1 23.15 -27.69 2.59
N LYS A 2 22.58 -28.67 1.86
CA LYS A 2 21.53 -28.41 0.85
C LYS A 2 20.29 -27.72 1.43
N GLN A 3 19.84 -28.17 2.61
CA GLN A 3 18.71 -27.56 3.33
C GLN A 3 19.04 -26.16 3.85
N ASP A 4 20.28 -25.94 4.31
CA ASP A 4 20.74 -24.64 4.80
C ASP A 4 20.93 -23.63 3.68
N LEU A 5 21.42 -24.06 2.52
CA LEU A 5 21.48 -23.24 1.30
C LEU A 5 20.07 -22.93 0.78
N LYS A 6 19.16 -23.91 0.78
CA LYS A 6 17.75 -23.67 0.44
C LYS A 6 17.13 -22.66 1.40
N ASN A 7 17.37 -22.78 2.70
CA ASN A 7 16.95 -21.81 3.72
C ASN A 7 17.62 -20.44 3.55
N TYR A 8 18.90 -20.38 3.14
CA TYR A 8 19.65 -19.16 2.88
C TYR A 8 19.07 -18.39 1.69
N TYR A 9 18.86 -19.07 0.55
CA TYR A 9 18.24 -18.48 -0.63
C TYR A 9 16.76 -18.15 -0.41
N LEU A 10 16.04 -18.91 0.41
CA LEU A 10 14.67 -18.57 0.86
C LEU A 10 14.63 -17.39 1.86
N ARG A 11 15.76 -17.09 2.53
CA ARG A 11 15.93 -15.97 3.48
C ARG A 11 16.41 -14.68 2.83
N LEU A 12 16.86 -14.71 1.58
CA LEU A 12 16.91 -13.50 0.75
C LEU A 12 15.53 -12.86 0.79
N ILE A 13 15.46 -11.55 1.04
CA ILE A 13 14.18 -10.84 1.05
C ILE A 13 13.49 -11.10 -0.28
N SER A 14 12.33 -11.76 -0.22
CA SER A 14 11.51 -12.02 -1.39
C SER A 14 11.20 -10.71 -2.09
N ILE A 15 11.18 -10.73 -3.42
CA ILE A 15 10.83 -9.56 -4.23
C ILE A 15 9.46 -9.01 -3.83
N PHE A 16 8.52 -9.88 -3.45
CA PHE A 16 7.21 -9.51 -2.93
C PHE A 16 7.33 -8.72 -1.62
N THR A 17 8.18 -9.17 -0.68
CA THR A 17 8.41 -8.45 0.58
C THR A 17 9.08 -7.10 0.32
N LYS A 18 10.07 -7.05 -0.58
CA LYS A 18 10.76 -5.81 -0.96
C LYS A 18 9.78 -4.78 -1.51
N VAL A 19 8.97 -5.17 -2.50
CA VAL A 19 8.03 -4.27 -3.15
C VAL A 19 6.90 -3.88 -2.20
N ALA A 20 6.37 -4.81 -1.39
CA ALA A 20 5.38 -4.50 -0.36
C ALA A 20 5.90 -3.44 0.64
N LEU A 21 7.16 -3.52 1.05
CA LEU A 21 7.81 -2.49 1.87
C LEU A 21 7.95 -1.17 1.12
N GLN A 22 8.38 -1.21 -0.13
CA GLN A 22 8.58 -0.01 -0.95
C GLN A 22 7.27 0.75 -1.16
N ILE A 23 6.16 0.09 -1.45
CA ILE A 23 4.87 0.77 -1.70
C ILE A 23 4.16 1.21 -0.40
N SER A 24 4.54 0.66 0.76
CA SER A 24 3.90 0.98 2.05
C SER A 24 3.84 2.49 2.36
N PRO A 25 4.94 3.26 2.24
CA PRO A 25 4.91 4.70 2.43
C PRO A 25 4.19 5.48 1.34
N TYR A 26 3.92 4.91 0.16
CA TYR A 26 3.19 5.60 -0.91
C TYR A 26 1.67 5.42 -0.76
N LEU A 27 1.23 4.26 -0.27
CA LEU A 27 -0.19 3.91 -0.21
C LEU A 27 -0.83 4.12 1.16
N PHE A 28 -0.02 4.25 2.21
CA PHE A 28 -0.48 4.46 3.60
C PHE A 28 -1.50 3.44 4.11
N LEU A 29 -1.50 2.28 3.46
CA LEU A 29 -2.32 1.15 3.82
C LEU A 29 -1.77 0.50 5.10
N ARG A 30 -2.70 -0.04 5.90
CA ARG A 30 -2.31 -0.97 6.98
C ARG A 30 -1.55 -2.13 6.34
N SER A 31 -0.54 -2.65 7.04
CA SER A 31 0.24 -3.80 6.55
C SER A 31 -0.65 -4.98 6.15
N ALA A 32 -1.73 -5.22 6.88
CA ALA A 32 -2.74 -6.24 6.54
C ALA A 32 -3.43 -5.97 5.18
N ASN A 33 -3.69 -4.72 4.81
CA ASN A 33 -4.30 -4.38 3.52
C ASN A 33 -3.33 -4.57 2.36
N ILE A 34 -2.04 -4.28 2.56
CA ILE A 34 -1.00 -4.48 1.55
C ILE A 34 -0.78 -5.98 1.31
N ILE A 35 -0.53 -6.75 2.36
CA ILE A 35 -0.18 -8.17 2.20
C ILE A 35 -1.36 -8.97 1.63
N ASN A 36 -2.60 -8.68 2.08
CA ASN A 36 -3.80 -9.36 1.60
C ASN A 36 -4.37 -8.78 0.29
N LEU A 37 -3.58 -8.04 -0.49
CA LEU A 37 -4.00 -7.52 -1.79
C LEU A 37 -4.23 -8.68 -2.76
N GLU A 38 -5.40 -8.74 -3.38
CA GLU A 38 -5.76 -9.72 -4.42
C GLU A 38 -5.65 -9.10 -5.82
N TRP A 39 -5.41 -9.93 -6.84
CA TRP A 39 -5.31 -9.48 -8.23
C TRP A 39 -6.53 -8.69 -8.69
N LYS A 40 -7.73 -9.17 -8.33
CA LYS A 40 -9.01 -8.54 -8.70
C LYS A 40 -9.24 -7.16 -8.06
N GLU A 41 -8.44 -6.79 -7.07
CA GLU A 41 -8.53 -5.52 -6.38
C GLU A 41 -7.65 -4.45 -7.04
N ILE A 42 -6.85 -4.79 -8.04
CA ILE A 42 -5.98 -3.84 -8.76
C ILE A 42 -6.52 -3.66 -10.17
N ASP A 43 -6.97 -2.44 -10.48
CA ASP A 43 -7.34 -2.03 -11.83
C ASP A 43 -6.18 -1.19 -12.39
N PHE A 44 -5.36 -1.83 -13.23
CA PHE A 44 -4.19 -1.19 -13.84
C PHE A 44 -4.57 -0.14 -14.88
N ASP A 45 -5.70 -0.32 -15.57
CA ASP A 45 -6.18 0.59 -16.61
C ASP A 45 -6.70 1.88 -15.98
N LYS A 46 -7.52 1.75 -14.93
CA LYS A 46 -8.02 2.88 -14.16
C LYS A 46 -7.00 3.44 -13.18
N LYS A 47 -5.88 2.74 -12.96
CA LYS A 47 -4.83 3.09 -11.98
C LYS A 47 -5.40 3.23 -10.57
N ILE A 48 -6.15 2.24 -10.10
CA ILE A 48 -6.74 2.24 -8.75
C ILE A 48 -6.61 0.88 -8.06
N ILE A 49 -6.60 0.89 -6.73
CA ILE A 49 -6.85 -0.30 -5.90
C ILE A 49 -8.24 -0.19 -5.28
N ILE A 50 -9.05 -1.23 -5.40
CA ILE A 50 -10.38 -1.37 -4.80
C ILE A 50 -10.28 -2.38 -3.65
N ARG A 51 -10.15 -1.89 -2.42
CA ARG A 51 -10.11 -2.73 -1.22
C ARG A 51 -11.50 -3.05 -0.74
N ALA A 52 -11.87 -4.33 -0.82
CA ALA A 52 -13.10 -4.82 -0.22
C ALA A 52 -12.96 -4.85 1.31
N ASN A 53 -13.87 -4.19 2.03
CA ASN A 53 -13.87 -4.21 3.48
C ASN A 53 -14.46 -5.54 3.98
N LYS A 54 -13.62 -6.58 4.04
CA LYS A 54 -14.01 -7.95 4.42
C LYS A 54 -14.50 -8.08 5.88
N VAL A 55 -14.39 -7.02 6.68
CA VAL A 55 -14.81 -7.00 8.08
C VAL A 55 -15.68 -5.74 8.32
N LYS A 56 -16.90 -5.95 8.85
CA LYS A 56 -17.87 -4.93 9.34
C LYS A 56 -18.66 -4.12 8.29
N ALA A 57 -19.28 -4.75 7.28
CA ALA A 57 -20.33 -4.11 6.44
C ALA A 57 -20.01 -2.67 5.99
N ARG A 58 -18.72 -2.42 5.74
CA ARG A 58 -18.18 -1.14 5.32
C ARG A 58 -18.05 -1.21 3.82
N GLU A 59 -18.38 -0.11 3.16
CA GLU A 59 -18.19 0.02 1.73
C GLU A 59 -16.73 -0.20 1.36
N ASP A 60 -16.53 -0.67 0.13
CA ASP A 60 -15.21 -0.76 -0.47
C ASP A 60 -14.51 0.60 -0.40
N PHE A 61 -13.18 0.57 -0.32
CA PHE A 61 -12.34 1.76 -0.37
C PHE A 61 -11.45 1.77 -1.62
N ILE A 62 -11.31 2.93 -2.29
CA ILE A 62 -10.62 3.08 -3.58
C ILE A 62 -9.41 3.96 -3.33
N ILE A 63 -8.25 3.50 -3.78
CA ILE A 63 -6.98 4.21 -3.65
C ILE A 63 -6.45 4.47 -5.05
N PRO A 64 -6.28 5.74 -5.45
CA PRO A 64 -5.56 6.09 -6.67
C PRO A 64 -4.11 5.63 -6.61
N LEU A 65 -3.62 5.07 -7.72
CA LEU A 65 -2.23 4.70 -7.89
C LEU A 65 -1.49 5.83 -8.58
N SER A 66 -0.43 6.32 -7.94
CA SER A 66 0.57 7.16 -8.59
C SER A 66 1.40 6.35 -9.59
N GLN A 67 2.13 7.05 -10.45
CA GLN A 67 3.00 6.39 -11.42
C GLN A 67 4.08 5.54 -10.74
N SER A 68 4.70 6.04 -9.66
CA SER A 68 5.76 5.32 -8.92
C SER A 68 5.26 4.01 -8.31
N VAL A 69 4.02 3.99 -7.80
CA VAL A 69 3.43 2.76 -7.29
C VAL A 69 3.05 1.84 -8.43
N LEU A 70 2.48 2.36 -9.52
CA LEU A 70 2.13 1.58 -10.69
C LEU A 70 3.36 0.85 -11.26
N ASP A 71 4.49 1.55 -11.38
CA ASP A 71 5.75 0.97 -11.86
C ASP A 71 6.24 -0.17 -10.97
N LEU A 72 6.17 0.01 -9.64
CA LEU A 72 6.52 -1.04 -8.67
C LEU A 72 5.58 -2.27 -8.77
N LEU A 73 4.28 -2.04 -8.96
CA LEU A 73 3.30 -3.10 -9.12
C LEU A 73 3.49 -3.84 -10.46
N LEU A 74 3.74 -3.13 -11.56
CA LEU A 74 4.05 -3.73 -12.86
C LEU A 74 5.36 -4.51 -12.84
N TYR A 75 6.38 -3.98 -12.17
CA TYR A 75 7.64 -4.68 -11.98
C TYR A 75 7.45 -6.01 -11.24
N VAL A 76 6.77 -5.99 -10.09
CA VAL A 76 6.57 -7.22 -9.30
C VAL A 76 5.62 -8.21 -9.96
N LYS A 77 4.67 -7.74 -10.77
CA LYS A 77 3.75 -8.56 -11.57
C LYS A 77 4.49 -9.56 -12.46
N ASN A 78 5.67 -9.21 -12.98
CA ASN A 78 6.49 -10.11 -13.80
C ASN A 78 7.04 -11.32 -13.04
N PHE A 79 7.07 -11.26 -11.71
CA PHE A 79 7.55 -12.35 -10.84
C PHE A 79 6.40 -13.14 -10.21
N SER A 80 5.16 -12.75 -10.47
CA SER A 80 3.98 -13.32 -9.85
C SER A 80 3.67 -14.72 -10.33
N TYR A 81 3.07 -15.53 -9.45
CA TYR A 81 2.61 -16.87 -9.80
C TYR A 81 1.21 -16.84 -10.39
N SER A 82 1.02 -17.47 -11.56
CA SER A 82 -0.27 -17.56 -12.25
C SER A 82 -1.42 -18.15 -11.41
N ASN A 83 -1.10 -19.01 -10.43
CA ASN A 83 -2.11 -19.74 -9.63
C ASN A 83 -2.35 -19.15 -8.23
N SER A 84 -1.90 -17.91 -7.95
CA SER A 84 -2.15 -17.23 -6.67
C SER A 84 -3.28 -16.22 -6.81
N LYS A 85 -4.27 -16.25 -5.91
CA LYS A 85 -5.27 -15.15 -5.81
C LYS A 85 -4.68 -13.86 -5.25
N TYR A 86 -3.61 -13.97 -4.45
CA TYR A 86 -2.94 -12.84 -3.81
C TYR A 86 -1.86 -12.27 -4.73
N PHE A 87 -1.76 -10.95 -4.73
CA PHE A 87 -0.72 -10.20 -5.43
C PHE A 87 0.65 -10.37 -4.74
N PHE A 88 0.65 -10.44 -3.40
CA PHE A 88 1.83 -10.71 -2.57
C PHE A 88 1.71 -12.08 -1.87
N PRO A 89 1.92 -13.20 -2.59
CA PRO A 89 1.79 -14.54 -2.03
C PRO A 89 2.86 -14.84 -0.98
N SER A 90 2.58 -15.82 -0.13
CA SER A 90 3.58 -16.41 0.75
C SER A 90 4.62 -17.21 -0.05
N ASN A 91 5.89 -17.14 0.37
CA ASN A 91 6.95 -17.99 -0.17
C ASN A 91 6.69 -19.49 0.10
N ILE A 92 5.85 -19.83 1.08
CA ILE A 92 5.57 -21.22 1.48
C ILE A 92 4.34 -21.77 0.76
N SER A 93 3.31 -20.95 0.53
CA SER A 93 2.07 -21.39 -0.11
C SER A 93 1.46 -20.29 -0.97
N LYS A 94 1.22 -20.60 -2.24
CA LYS A 94 0.55 -19.73 -3.22
C LYS A 94 -0.93 -19.49 -2.89
N SER A 95 -1.53 -20.30 -2.02
CA SER A 95 -2.91 -20.11 -1.56
C SER A 95 -3.03 -19.14 -0.38
N LYS A 96 -1.91 -18.63 0.15
CA LYS A 96 -1.85 -17.72 1.31
C LYS A 96 -1.08 -16.45 0.95
N THR A 97 -1.43 -15.35 1.61
CA THR A 97 -0.61 -14.12 1.63
C THR A 97 0.67 -14.32 2.44
N MET A 98 1.69 -13.47 2.22
CA MET A 98 2.76 -13.29 3.21
C MET A 98 2.19 -12.93 4.60
N SER A 99 2.91 -13.29 5.65
CA SER A 99 2.48 -13.01 7.03
C SER A 99 2.75 -11.56 7.42
N LYS A 100 1.95 -11.00 8.34
CA LYS A 100 2.21 -9.66 8.91
C LYS A 100 3.60 -9.61 9.59
N ASN A 101 4.00 -10.68 10.25
CA ASN A 101 5.32 -10.79 10.87
C ASN A 101 6.45 -10.70 9.84
N THR A 102 6.27 -11.21 8.62
CA THR A 102 7.27 -11.10 7.56
C THR A 102 7.60 -9.64 7.26
N LEU A 103 6.58 -8.79 7.11
CA LEU A 103 6.76 -7.37 6.85
C LEU A 103 7.39 -6.65 8.06
N ASN A 104 6.87 -6.91 9.27
CA ASN A 104 7.39 -6.31 10.50
C ASN A 104 8.87 -6.67 10.75
N GLN A 105 9.25 -7.94 10.59
CA GLN A 105 10.63 -8.37 10.75
C GLN A 105 11.55 -7.73 9.71
N ALA A 106 11.06 -7.53 8.48
CA ALA A 106 11.83 -6.86 7.45
C ALA A 106 12.02 -5.36 7.74
N ILE A 107 11.01 -4.67 8.28
CA ILE A 107 11.15 -3.28 8.78
C ILE A 107 12.18 -3.20 9.92
N LYS A 108 12.12 -4.13 10.89
CA LYS A 108 13.10 -4.19 11.99
C LYS A 108 14.54 -4.31 11.49
N ARG A 109 14.77 -5.13 10.47
CA ARG A 109 16.11 -5.33 9.86
C ARG A 109 16.63 -4.10 9.14
N LEU A 110 15.75 -3.23 8.67
CA LEU A 110 16.12 -1.96 8.05
C LEU A 110 16.44 -0.86 9.10
N SER A 111 16.51 -1.22 10.39
CA SER A 111 16.82 -0.30 11.50
C SER A 111 15.87 0.89 11.64
N PHE A 112 14.66 0.81 11.07
CA PHE A 112 13.63 1.86 11.15
C PHE A 112 12.92 1.95 12.53
N GLY A 113 13.39 1.18 13.52
CA GLY A 113 12.95 1.24 14.92
C GLY A 113 11.50 0.83 15.17
N ASP A 114 11.10 0.85 16.43
CA ASP A 114 9.76 0.42 16.86
C ASP A 114 8.65 1.43 16.49
N LYS A 115 8.98 2.71 16.27
CA LYS A 115 7.98 3.76 15.96
C LYS A 115 7.16 3.46 14.70
N ILE A 116 7.81 3.04 13.60
CA ILE A 116 7.11 2.68 12.36
C ILE A 116 6.26 1.41 12.57
N LEU A 117 6.65 0.52 13.48
CA LEU A 117 5.89 -0.70 13.79
C LEU A 117 4.66 -0.42 14.67
N TYR A 118 4.78 0.50 15.63
CA TYR A 118 3.71 0.87 16.57
C TYR A 118 2.65 1.78 15.94
N HIS A 119 3.06 2.83 15.22
CA HIS A 119 2.12 3.80 14.63
C HIS A 119 1.81 3.52 13.15
N GLY A 120 2.69 2.79 12.45
CA GLY A 120 2.55 2.51 11.03
C GLY A 120 2.81 3.73 10.14
N PHE A 121 3.06 3.49 8.86
CA PHE A 121 3.18 4.56 7.85
C PHE A 121 1.95 5.46 7.78
N ARG A 122 0.77 4.93 8.11
CA ARG A 122 -0.51 5.64 8.05
C ARG A 122 -0.65 6.80 9.05
N ALA A 123 -0.19 6.62 10.28
CA ALA A 123 -0.28 7.71 11.26
C ALA A 123 0.63 8.88 10.84
N THR A 124 1.86 8.55 10.44
CA THR A 124 2.82 9.50 9.86
C THR A 124 2.26 10.18 8.63
N ALA A 125 1.60 9.42 7.75
CA ALA A 125 0.94 9.93 6.55
C ALA A 125 -0.10 11.00 6.87
N SER A 126 -0.98 10.71 7.83
CA SER A 126 -2.05 11.61 8.21
C SER A 126 -1.47 12.95 8.64
N THR A 127 -0.56 12.94 9.61
CA THR A 127 0.11 14.16 10.08
C THR A 127 0.80 14.89 8.92
N PHE A 128 1.56 14.18 8.10
CA PHE A 128 2.29 14.75 6.97
C PHE A 128 1.37 15.41 5.93
N LEU A 129 0.28 14.75 5.51
CA LEU A 129 -0.66 15.32 4.54
C LEU A 129 -1.33 16.57 5.10
N TYR A 130 -1.69 16.58 6.39
CA TYR A 130 -2.25 17.77 7.02
C TYR A 130 -1.26 18.94 7.14
N GLU A 131 0.00 18.67 7.49
CA GLU A 131 1.05 19.69 7.56
C GLU A 131 1.30 20.35 6.19
N TYR A 132 1.22 19.57 5.11
CA TYR A 132 1.49 20.02 3.74
C TYR A 132 0.24 20.41 2.97
N LYS A 133 -0.92 20.54 3.65
CA LYS A 133 -2.21 20.88 3.03
C LYS A 133 -2.15 22.15 2.19
N ASN A 134 -1.43 23.16 2.67
CA ASN A 134 -1.25 24.42 1.95
C ASN A 134 -0.34 24.31 0.71
N ILE A 135 0.37 23.19 0.54
CA ILE A 135 1.24 22.94 -0.61
C ILE A 135 0.49 22.11 -1.65
N HIS A 136 -0.09 20.97 -1.26
CA HIS A 136 -0.78 20.08 -2.19
C HIS A 136 -2.23 20.51 -2.50
N LYS A 137 -2.78 21.50 -1.78
CA LYS A 137 -4.08 22.16 -2.04
C LYS A 137 -5.33 21.28 -1.96
N GLN A 138 -5.21 20.05 -1.48
CA GLN A 138 -6.35 19.14 -1.31
C GLN A 138 -7.00 19.34 0.04
N ASP A 139 -8.32 19.25 0.09
CA ASP A 139 -9.05 19.42 1.34
C ASP A 139 -8.97 18.18 2.24
N SER A 140 -9.51 18.32 3.45
CA SER A 140 -9.50 17.25 4.44
C SER A 140 -10.31 16.04 4.00
N GLU A 141 -11.38 16.23 3.21
CA GLU A 141 -12.21 15.13 2.73
C GLU A 141 -11.39 14.23 1.79
N VAL A 142 -10.62 14.82 0.87
CA VAL A 142 -9.74 14.07 -0.03
C VAL A 142 -8.67 13.29 0.74
N ILE A 143 -8.06 13.93 1.75
CA ILE A 143 -7.06 13.28 2.62
C ILE A 143 -7.68 12.08 3.34
N GLU A 144 -8.82 12.26 4.01
CA GLU A 144 -9.46 11.19 4.77
C GLU A 144 -10.01 10.08 3.88
N LEU A 145 -10.46 10.42 2.67
CA LEU A 145 -10.80 9.46 1.63
C LEU A 145 -9.56 8.61 1.32
N CYS A 146 -8.45 9.18 0.86
CA CYS A 146 -7.21 8.44 0.54
C CYS A 146 -6.66 7.64 1.73
N LEU A 147 -6.93 8.09 2.96
CA LEU A 147 -6.56 7.40 4.17
C LEU A 147 -7.63 6.40 4.64
N ASP A 148 -8.70 5.99 3.96
CA ASP A 148 -9.67 5.02 4.52
C ASP A 148 -10.18 5.42 5.94
N HIS A 149 -10.32 6.71 6.21
CA HIS A 149 -10.84 7.28 7.46
C HIS A 149 -12.23 7.84 7.20
N ARG A 150 -13.22 6.98 6.92
CA ARG A 150 -14.57 7.48 6.66
C ARG A 150 -15.37 7.71 7.94
N GLU A 151 -16.10 8.83 7.95
CA GLU A 151 -17.29 9.03 8.78
C GLU A 151 -18.44 8.13 8.32
N ARG A 152 -19.31 7.73 9.26
CA ARG A 152 -20.32 6.66 9.10
C ARG A 152 -21.49 6.97 8.15
N ASN A 153 -21.49 8.09 7.44
CA ASN A 153 -22.66 8.54 6.67
C ASN A 153 -22.68 7.97 5.24
N LYS A 154 -23.44 6.89 5.03
CA LYS A 154 -23.45 6.06 3.81
C LYS A 154 -23.95 6.75 2.53
N VAL A 155 -24.86 7.73 2.64
CA VAL A 155 -25.51 8.32 1.44
C VAL A 155 -24.62 9.34 0.71
N LYS A 156 -23.79 10.10 1.44
CA LYS A 156 -22.81 11.04 0.84
C LYS A 156 -21.60 10.31 0.22
N ALA A 157 -21.28 9.12 0.72
CA ALA A 157 -20.01 8.44 0.45
C ALA A 157 -19.87 7.89 -0.98
N VAL A 158 -20.96 7.50 -1.65
CA VAL A 158 -20.88 6.94 -3.01
C VAL A 158 -20.77 8.03 -4.08
N TYR A 159 -21.58 9.09 -3.98
CA TYR A 159 -21.53 10.22 -4.92
C TYR A 159 -20.22 10.99 -4.83
N ASN A 160 -19.74 11.35 -3.62
CA ASN A 160 -18.47 12.05 -3.45
C ASN A 160 -17.26 11.25 -3.95
N ARG A 161 -17.33 9.91 -3.95
CA ARG A 161 -16.16 9.07 -4.26
C ARG A 161 -15.80 9.01 -5.74
N SER A 162 -16.77 9.15 -6.64
CA SER A 162 -16.47 9.33 -8.08
C SER A 162 -15.99 10.75 -8.37
N LEU A 163 -16.63 11.75 -7.73
CA LEU A 163 -16.34 13.17 -7.91
C LEU A 163 -14.95 13.58 -7.42
N ARG A 164 -14.47 13.00 -6.32
CA ARG A 164 -13.17 13.33 -5.70
C ARG A 164 -12.05 12.36 -6.10
N LEU A 165 -12.27 11.47 -7.07
CA LEU A 165 -11.25 10.50 -7.48
C LEU A 165 -10.04 11.19 -8.11
N ASP A 166 -10.28 12.23 -8.92
CA ASP A 166 -9.22 12.99 -9.58
C ASP A 166 -8.39 13.79 -8.58
N ASP A 167 -9.02 14.46 -7.63
CA ASP A 167 -8.35 15.08 -6.48
C ASP A 167 -7.49 14.07 -5.70
N GLY A 168 -8.01 12.86 -5.51
CA GLY A 168 -7.26 11.76 -4.90
C GLY A 168 -6.05 11.34 -5.75
N ARG A 169 -6.16 11.30 -7.08
CA ARG A 169 -5.03 11.02 -7.99
C ARG A 169 -3.95 12.07 -7.85
N GLU A 170 -4.32 13.35 -7.83
CA GLU A 170 -3.39 14.46 -7.62
C GLU A 170 -2.69 14.35 -6.27
N LEU A 171 -3.42 14.06 -5.20
CA LEU A 171 -2.84 13.90 -3.86
C LEU A 171 -1.82 12.75 -3.80
N MET A 172 -2.21 11.58 -4.31
CA MET A 172 -1.37 10.38 -4.27
C MET A 172 -0.15 10.53 -5.18
N GLN A 173 -0.27 11.24 -6.30
CA GLN A 173 0.86 11.57 -7.17
C GLN A 173 1.81 12.56 -6.49
N TRP A 174 1.30 13.67 -5.94
CA TRP A 174 2.11 14.66 -5.22
C TRP A 174 2.93 14.03 -4.09
N LEU A 175 2.29 13.15 -3.30
CA LEU A 175 2.96 12.39 -2.25
C LEU A 175 4.10 11.53 -2.81
N SER A 176 3.84 10.85 -3.93
CA SER A 176 4.82 9.96 -4.54
C SER A 176 6.02 10.73 -5.05
N ASP A 177 5.79 11.89 -5.66
CA ASP A 177 6.83 12.81 -6.12
C ASP A 177 7.68 13.32 -4.94
N PHE A 178 7.04 13.63 -3.80
CA PHE A 178 7.74 14.01 -2.57
C PHE A 178 8.64 12.88 -2.06
N ILE A 179 8.13 11.65 -1.96
CA ILE A 179 8.92 10.49 -1.51
C ILE A 179 10.04 10.18 -2.50
N ASP A 180 9.79 10.26 -3.80
CA ASP A 180 10.79 10.02 -4.83
C ASP A 180 11.88 11.07 -4.84
N LYS A 181 11.56 12.34 -4.55
CA LYS A 181 12.56 13.39 -4.35
C LYS A 181 13.48 13.05 -3.17
N LEU A 182 12.91 12.69 -2.01
CA LEU A 182 13.69 12.26 -0.84
C LEU A 182 14.60 11.05 -1.11
N LYS A 183 14.22 10.17 -2.05
CA LYS A 183 15.04 9.03 -2.47
C LYS A 183 16.22 9.44 -3.36
N ARG A 184 16.08 10.50 -4.16
CA ARG A 184 17.12 11.02 -5.05
C ARG A 184 18.14 11.90 -4.34
N ASP A 185 17.71 12.60 -3.29
CA ASP A 185 18.57 13.50 -2.49
C ASP A 185 19.52 12.76 -1.52
N LYS A 186 19.82 11.48 -1.79
CA LYS A 186 20.77 10.62 -1.06
C LYS A 186 22.02 10.37 -1.88
#